data_AF-A0A961CEK5-F1
#
_entry.id   AF-A0A961CEK5-F1
#
_cell.length_a   1.000
_cell.length_b   1.000
_cell.length_c   1.000
_cell.angle_alpha   90.00
_cell.angle_beta   90.00
_cell.angle_gamma   90.00
#
_symmetry.space_group_name_H-M   'P 1'
#
loop_
_entity.id
_entity.type
_entity.pdbx_description
1 polymer ?
#
loop_
_entity_poly.entity_id
_entity_poly.type
_entity_poly.pdbx_seq_one_letter_code
_entity_poly.pdbx_strand_id
1 'polypeptide(L)' 'MARVVLTGGAGFVGSHLCDALLARGDEVVAIDNFCTGRKANVAHLDGHDGFR' A
#
# COMPACT_ATOMS: atom_id res chain seq x y z
N MET A 1 -7.42 2.87 -14.76
CA MET A 1 -7.60 2.02 -13.58
C MET A 1 -6.80 0.75 -13.80
N ALA A 2 -5.79 0.52 -12.97
CA ALA A 2 -4.97 -0.69 -12.98
C ALA A 2 -5.01 -1.37 -11.61
N ARG A 3 -4.67 -2.65 -11.58
CA ARG A 3 -4.47 -3.41 -10.34
C ARG A 3 -2.98 -3.68 -10.16
N VAL A 4 -2.40 -3.15 -9.10
CA VAL A 4 -0.95 -3.12 -8.87
C VAL A 4 -0.59 -4.00 -7.68
N VAL A 5 0.36 -4.90 -7.86
CA VAL A 5 0.99 -5.63 -6.74
C VAL A 5 2.24 -4.87 -6.33
N LEU A 6 2.30 -4.46 -5.06
CA LEU A 6 3.42 -3.70 -4.52
C LEU A 6 4.13 -4.48 -3.42
N THR A 7 5.36 -4.90 -3.68
CA THR A 7 6.22 -5.53 -2.67
C THR A 7 6.89 -4.46 -1.80
N GLY A 8 7.00 -4.72 -0.51
CA GLY A 8 7.51 -3.74 0.46
C GLY A 8 6.51 -2.61 0.75
N GLY A 9 5.21 -2.86 0.60
CA GLY A 9 4.16 -1.85 0.72
C GLY A 9 4.04 -1.20 2.10
N ALA A 10 4.55 -1.84 3.16
CA ALA A 10 4.60 -1.25 4.50
C ALA A 10 5.96 -0.58 4.81
N GLY A 11 6.87 -0.48 3.84
CA GLY A 11 8.10 0.31 3.91
C GLY A 11 7.86 1.82 3.77
N PHE A 12 8.93 2.62 3.89
CA PHE A 12 8.84 4.08 3.75
C PHE A 12 8.34 4.48 2.35
N VAL A 13 9.03 4.08 1.29
CA VAL A 13 8.61 4.40 -0.09
C VAL A 13 7.34 3.66 -0.48
N GLY A 14 7.21 2.39 -0.08
CA GLY A 14 6.07 1.55 -0.44
C GLY A 14 4.74 2.14 0.03
N SER A 15 4.65 2.58 1.29
CA SER A 15 3.41 3.15 1.85
C SER A 15 2.95 4.42 1.13
N HIS A 16 3.88 5.33 0.84
CA HIS A 16 3.57 6.55 0.10
C HIS A 16 3.19 6.26 -1.35
N LEU A 17 3.75 5.20 -1.94
CA LEU A 17 3.35 4.76 -3.27
C LEU A 17 1.97 4.12 -3.26
N CYS A 18 1.59 3.39 -2.20
CA CYS A 18 0.21 2.94 -2.00
C CYS A 18 -0.74 4.15 -2.02
N ASP A 19 -0.47 5.19 -1.21
CA ASP A 19 -1.28 6.42 -1.18
C ASP A 19 -1.42 7.05 -2.57
N ALA A 20 -0.31 7.20 -3.30
CA ALA A 20 -0.31 7.83 -4.62
C ALA A 20 -1.08 7.02 -5.68
N LEU A 21 -0.97 5.69 -5.64
CA LEU A 21 -1.68 4.80 -6.57
C LEU A 21 -3.19 4.79 -6.27
N LEU A 22 -3.57 4.72 -4.99
CA LEU A 22 -4.97 4.80 -4.57
C LEU A 22 -5.57 6.16 -4.95
N ALA A 23 -4.85 7.26 -4.73
CA ALA A 23 -5.29 8.60 -5.12
C ALA A 23 -5.43 8.78 -6.66
N ARG A 24 -4.65 8.02 -7.44
CA ARG A 24 -4.78 7.95 -8.90
C ARG A 24 -6.02 7.14 -9.35
N GLY A 25 -6.65 6.42 -8.42
CA GLY A 25 -7.80 5.56 -8.65
C GLY A 25 -7.43 4.12 -9.02
N ASP A 26 -6.22 3.66 -8.73
CA ASP A 26 -5.82 2.27 -8.93
C ASP A 26 -6.15 1.41 -7.70
N GLU A 27 -6.22 0.10 -7.90
CA GLU A 27 -6.26 -0.89 -6.82
C GLU A 27 -4.84 -1.33 -6.46
N VAL A 28 -4.53 -1.41 -5.18
CA VAL A 28 -3.22 -1.79 -4.66
C VAL A 28 -3.33 -3.05 -3.81
N VAL A 29 -2.52 -4.06 -4.13
CA VAL A 29 -2.27 -5.23 -3.29
C VAL A 29 -0.86 -5.12 -2.73
N ALA A 30 -0.74 -4.78 -1.45
CA ALA A 30 0.53 -4.58 -0.77
C ALA A 30 1.02 -5.89 -0.13
N ILE A 31 2.23 -6.32 -0.46
CA ILE A 31 2.88 -7.49 0.13
C ILE A 31 4.08 -7.02 0.92
N ASP A 32 4.10 -7.27 2.22
CA ASP A 32 5.22 -6.95 3.10
C ASP A 32 5.38 -8.01 4.18
N ASN A 33 6.63 -8.38 4.48
CA ASN A 33 6.95 -9.32 5.55
C ASN A 33 7.30 -8.61 6.88
N PHE A 34 7.25 -7.28 6.89
CA PHE A 34 7.57 -6.41 8.01
C PHE A 34 9.00 -6.58 8.56
N CYS A 35 9.97 -6.97 7.72
CA CYS A 35 11.38 -7.07 8.16
C CYS A 35 11.96 -5.70 8.54
N THR A 36 11.61 -4.65 7.78
CA THR A 36 11.93 -3.24 8.05
C THR A 36 10.70 -2.33 7.93
N GLY A 37 9.61 -2.83 7.31
CA GLY A 37 8.33 -2.15 7.23
C GLY A 37 7.58 -2.13 8.57
N ARG A 38 6.61 -1.23 8.69
CA ARG A 38 5.79 -1.08 9.90
C ARG A 38 4.32 -1.04 9.52
N LYS A 39 3.47 -1.81 10.21
CA LYS A 39 2.01 -1.77 10.01
C LYS A 39 1.44 -0.35 10.12
N ALA A 40 2.00 0.48 11.01
CA ALA A 40 1.62 1.87 11.17
C ALA A 40 1.76 2.72 9.89
N ASN A 41 2.63 2.33 8.94
CA ASN A 41 2.81 3.05 7.68
C ASN A 41 1.64 2.87 6.71
N VAL A 42 0.79 1.86 6.90
CA VAL A 42 -0.38 1.58 6.03
C VAL A 42 -1.68 1.44 6.82
N ALA A 43 -1.66 1.66 8.14
CA ALA A 43 -2.83 1.46 8.99
C ALA A 43 -3.98 2.42 8.65
N HIS A 44 -3.69 3.60 8.08
CA HIS A 44 -4.71 4.54 7.61
C HIS A 44 -5.41 4.10 6.33
N LEU A 45 -4.87 3.10 5.63
CA LEU A 45 -5.45 2.53 4.41
C LEU A 45 -6.33 1.30 4.72
N ASP A 46 -6.40 0.87 5.98
CA ASP A 46 -7.22 -0.27 6.37
C ASP A 46 -8.71 0.04 6.14
N GLY A 47 -9.40 -0.84 5.44
CA GLY A 47 -10.80 -0.65 5.01
C GLY A 47 -11.00 0.24 3.79
N HIS A 48 -9.95 0.75 3.15
CA HIS A 48 -10.08 1.45 1.87
C HIS A 48 -10.43 0.46 0.74
N ASP A 49 -11.51 0.69 0.00
CA ASP A 49 -12.04 -0.26 -1.02
C ASP A 49 -10.99 -0.70 -2.06
N GLY A 50 -10.07 0.20 -2.42
CA GLY A 50 -8.98 -0.07 -3.37
C GLY A 50 -7.70 -0.68 -2.77
N PHE A 51 -7.61 -0.91 -1.46
CA PHE A 51 -6.39 -1.36 -0.78
C PHE A 51 -6.55 -2.76 -0.17
N ARG A 52 -5.57 -3.63 -0.40
CA ARG A 52 -5.54 -4.98 0.17
C ARG A 52 -4.15 -5.42 0.60
#